data_AF-A0A8J7VU76-F1
#
_entry.id   AF-A0A8J7VU76-F1
#
_cell.length_a   1.000
_cell.length_b   1.000
_cell.length_c   1.000
_cell.angle_alpha   90.00
_cell.angle_beta   90.00
_cell.angle_gamma   90.00
#
_symmetry.space_group_name_H-M   'P 1'
#
loop_
_entity.id
_entity.type
_entity.pdbx_description
1 polymer ?
#
loop_
_entity_poly.entity_id
_entity_poly.type
_entity_poly.pdbx_seq_one_letter_code
_entity_poly.pdbx_strand_id
1 'polypeptide(L)'
;MRLETVIDALPAYAGDLRQNLDCVLSERGSPGLDAKQIRAVALASAIAARHRPLTEAITAFAAEELDERELDGVRSVTMVMGMTNIYYRFTHLVSNREYGGLRAGLRVGVLADPGIDKLTFELAAMAVSAINGCGLCMDSHEKVLRERAVGAEAVQSAVRIAAVVNALAVTLEQPRDAGAGPGRAELAGAA
;
A
#
# COMPACT_ATOMS: atom_id res chain seq x y z
N MET A 1 -1.68 18.31 -0.74
CA MET A 1 -0.23 18.10 -0.86
C MET A 1 0.00 17.32 -2.14
N ARG A 2 0.98 17.69 -2.98
CA ARG A 2 1.28 16.94 -4.21
C ARG A 2 2.26 15.81 -3.94
N LEU A 3 2.21 14.74 -4.73
CA LEU A 3 3.08 13.59 -4.58
C LEU A 3 4.55 13.97 -4.74
N GLU A 4 4.87 14.80 -5.74
CA GLU A 4 6.23 15.34 -5.95
C GLU A 4 6.82 15.98 -4.68
N THR A 5 6.02 16.73 -3.91
CA THR A 5 6.47 17.38 -2.67
C THR A 5 6.92 16.37 -1.61
N VAL A 6 6.29 15.21 -1.56
CA VAL A 6 6.66 14.13 -0.64
C VAL A 6 7.91 13.41 -1.13
N ILE A 7 8.05 13.21 -2.44
CA ILE A 7 9.24 12.58 -3.03
C ILE A 7 10.48 13.47 -2.88
N ASP A 8 10.33 14.80 -3.00
CA ASP A 8 11.41 15.77 -2.82
C ASP A 8 11.92 15.86 -1.37
N ALA A 9 11.16 15.31 -0.42
CA ALA A 9 11.59 15.16 0.96
C ALA A 9 12.50 13.94 1.19
N LEU A 10 12.68 13.06 0.19
CA LEU A 10 13.52 11.87 0.33
C LEU A 10 15.00 12.25 0.51
N PRO A 11 15.73 11.54 1.39
CA PRO A 11 17.17 11.72 1.53
C PRO A 11 17.91 11.22 0.28
N ALA A 12 19.13 11.71 0.07
CA ALA A 12 19.93 11.40 -1.12
C ALA A 12 20.17 9.88 -1.32
N TYR A 13 20.28 9.11 -0.23
CA TYR A 13 20.47 7.65 -0.30
C TYR A 13 19.23 6.91 -0.81
N ALA A 14 18.05 7.53 -0.80
CA ALA A 14 16.78 6.91 -1.16
C ALA A 14 16.36 7.18 -2.61
N GLY A 15 17.32 7.49 -3.49
CA GLY A 15 17.07 7.78 -4.91
C GLY A 15 16.35 6.66 -5.67
N ASP A 16 16.57 5.41 -5.27
CA ASP A 16 15.87 4.25 -5.86
C ASP A 16 14.36 4.27 -5.58
N LEU A 17 13.92 4.80 -4.44
CA LEU A 17 12.49 4.87 -4.12
C LEU A 17 11.75 5.83 -5.06
N ARG A 18 12.40 6.91 -5.50
CA ARG A 18 11.84 7.83 -6.52
C ARG A 18 11.61 7.10 -7.83
N GLN A 19 12.65 6.45 -8.37
CA GLN A 19 12.56 5.72 -9.64
C GLN A 19 11.55 4.58 -9.59
N ASN A 20 11.52 3.84 -8.47
CA ASN A 20 10.57 2.77 -8.28
C ASN A 20 9.13 3.29 -8.20
N LEU A 21 8.88 4.41 -7.52
CA LEU A 21 7.56 5.01 -7.43
C LEU A 21 7.04 5.43 -8.81
N ASP A 22 7.85 6.14 -9.59
CA ASP A 22 7.49 6.56 -10.96
C ASP A 22 7.17 5.35 -11.85
N CYS A 23 7.93 4.27 -11.69
CA CYS A 23 7.69 3.01 -12.41
C CYS A 23 6.35 2.39 -12.02
N VAL A 24 6.14 2.10 -10.73
CA VAL A 24 4.96 1.32 -10.28
C VAL A 24 3.64 2.10 -10.35
N LEU A 25 3.67 3.43 -10.41
CA LEU A 25 2.47 4.25 -10.59
C LEU A 25 2.06 4.47 -12.05
N SER A 26 2.69 3.75 -13.00
CA SER A 26 2.34 3.77 -14.42
C SER A 26 1.83 2.40 -14.90
N GLU A 27 0.90 2.38 -15.85
CA GLU A 27 0.42 1.12 -16.46
C GLU A 27 1.56 0.33 -17.12
N ARG A 28 2.56 1.02 -17.67
CA ARG A 28 3.75 0.38 -18.24
C ARG A 28 4.58 -0.35 -17.18
N GLY A 29 4.75 0.25 -15.99
CA GLY A 29 5.55 -0.34 -14.92
C GLY A 29 4.78 -1.32 -14.02
N SER A 30 3.46 -1.32 -14.12
CA SER A 30 2.52 -2.20 -13.40
C SER A 30 1.63 -2.97 -14.39
N PRO A 31 2.22 -3.90 -15.17
CA PRO A 31 1.48 -4.67 -16.17
C PRO A 31 0.31 -5.44 -15.53
N GLY A 32 -0.78 -5.51 -16.29
CA GLY A 32 -2.01 -6.18 -15.87
C GLY A 32 -2.90 -5.37 -14.92
N LEU A 33 -2.51 -4.13 -14.58
CA LEU A 33 -3.34 -3.18 -13.85
C LEU A 33 -3.69 -1.98 -14.74
N ASP A 34 -4.93 -1.50 -14.64
CA ASP A 34 -5.33 -0.21 -15.21
C ASP A 34 -5.02 0.96 -14.26
N ALA A 35 -5.15 2.19 -14.77
CA ALA A 35 -4.91 3.40 -14.01
C ALA A 35 -5.72 3.51 -12.70
N LYS A 36 -6.99 3.07 -12.67
CA LYS A 36 -7.83 3.11 -11.47
C LYS A 36 -7.35 2.11 -10.43
N GLN A 37 -7.03 0.89 -10.85
CA GLN A 37 -6.49 -0.17 -10.00
C GLN A 37 -5.15 0.24 -9.38
N ILE A 38 -4.24 0.83 -10.17
CA ILE A 38 -2.96 1.35 -9.67
C ILE A 38 -3.19 2.37 -8.56
N ARG A 39 -4.08 3.35 -8.79
CA ARG A 39 -4.40 4.42 -7.82
C ARG A 39 -5.06 3.87 -6.57
N ALA A 40 -5.99 2.94 -6.71
CA ALA A 40 -6.65 2.28 -5.58
C ALA A 40 -5.68 1.46 -4.73
N VAL A 41 -4.80 0.68 -5.36
CA VAL A 41 -3.76 -0.10 -4.68
C VAL A 41 -2.75 0.82 -3.99
N ALA A 42 -2.32 1.90 -4.64
CA ALA A 42 -1.41 2.87 -4.06
C ALA A 42 -2.01 3.53 -2.82
N LEU A 43 -3.27 3.98 -2.90
CA LEU A 43 -3.98 4.58 -1.77
C LEU A 43 -4.19 3.59 -0.63
N ALA A 44 -4.60 2.35 -0.92
CA ALA A 44 -4.74 1.31 0.10
C ALA A 44 -3.42 1.06 0.82
N SER A 45 -2.33 0.98 0.06
CA SER A 45 -0.97 0.79 0.58
C SER A 45 -0.52 1.96 1.44
N ALA A 46 -0.81 3.20 1.02
CA ALA A 46 -0.44 4.41 1.75
C ALA A 46 -1.17 4.53 3.09
N ILE A 47 -2.45 4.14 3.14
CA ILE A 47 -3.23 4.09 4.38
C ILE A 47 -2.67 3.01 5.31
N ALA A 48 -2.38 1.82 4.78
CA ALA A 48 -1.82 0.71 5.55
C ALA A 48 -0.43 1.01 6.13
N ALA A 49 0.38 1.81 5.42
CA ALA A 49 1.71 2.23 5.84
C ALA A 49 1.71 3.33 6.92
N ARG A 50 0.56 3.97 7.19
CA ARG A 50 0.32 4.93 8.30
C ARG A 50 1.18 6.20 8.33
N HIS A 51 1.82 6.58 7.22
CA HIS A 51 2.54 7.84 7.11
C HIS A 51 1.64 8.94 6.54
N ARG A 52 1.06 9.77 7.42
CA ARG A 52 -0.01 10.74 7.08
C ARG A 52 0.31 11.65 5.89
N PRO A 53 1.48 12.33 5.79
CA PRO A 53 1.77 13.19 4.64
C PRO A 53 1.78 12.43 3.30
N LEU A 54 2.25 11.18 3.32
CA LEU A 54 2.26 10.31 2.13
C LEU A 54 0.84 9.87 1.78
N THR A 55 0.02 9.50 2.78
CA THR A 55 -1.40 9.17 2.58
C THR A 55 -2.17 10.34 1.98
N GLU A 56 -1.95 11.57 2.46
CA GLU A 56 -2.60 12.77 1.91
C GLU A 56 -2.18 13.03 0.46
N ALA A 57 -0.90 12.88 0.14
CA ALA A 57 -0.39 13.06 -1.21
C ALA A 57 -0.88 11.98 -2.20
N ILE A 58 -0.89 10.71 -1.78
CA ILE A 58 -1.43 9.61 -2.59
C ILE A 58 -2.95 9.70 -2.72
N THR A 59 -3.67 10.22 -1.71
CA THR A 59 -5.11 10.50 -1.84
C THR A 59 -5.36 11.54 -2.94
N ALA A 60 -4.57 12.62 -2.97
CA ALA A 60 -4.68 13.64 -4.01
C ALA A 60 -4.37 13.07 -5.41
N PHE A 61 -3.34 12.23 -5.53
CA PHE A 61 -3.04 11.48 -6.76
C PHE A 61 -4.22 10.56 -7.14
N ALA A 62 -4.74 9.75 -6.22
CA ALA A 62 -5.83 8.84 -6.53
C ALA A 62 -7.10 9.56 -7.00
N ALA A 63 -7.41 10.73 -6.43
CA ALA A 63 -8.56 11.57 -6.78
C ALA A 63 -8.52 12.17 -8.19
N GLU A 64 -7.41 12.03 -8.94
CA GLU A 64 -7.35 12.42 -10.35
C GLU A 64 -8.19 11.49 -11.25
N GLU A 65 -8.43 10.24 -10.83
CA GLU A 65 -9.22 9.26 -11.60
C GLU A 65 -10.31 8.57 -10.78
N LEU A 66 -10.16 8.49 -9.46
CA LEU A 66 -11.14 7.90 -8.56
C LEU A 66 -12.11 8.97 -8.06
N ASP A 67 -13.41 8.69 -8.12
CA ASP A 67 -14.42 9.54 -7.50
C ASP A 67 -14.47 9.37 -5.96
N GLU A 68 -15.25 10.21 -5.28
CA GLU A 68 -15.36 10.16 -3.80
C GLU A 68 -15.85 8.79 -3.28
N ARG A 69 -16.74 8.12 -4.02
CA ARG A 69 -17.27 6.81 -3.64
C ARG A 69 -16.19 5.73 -3.77
N GLU A 70 -15.40 5.79 -4.83
CA GLU A 70 -14.26 4.89 -5.04
C GLU A 70 -13.18 5.12 -3.97
N LEU A 71 -12.88 6.38 -3.62
CA LEU A 71 -11.94 6.71 -2.54
C LEU A 71 -12.40 6.16 -1.18
N ASP A 72 -13.67 6.33 -0.82
CA ASP A 72 -14.27 5.74 0.38
C ASP A 72 -14.28 4.21 0.33
N GLY A 73 -14.38 3.65 -0.87
CA GLY A 73 -14.27 2.22 -1.07
C GLY A 73 -12.88 1.66 -0.78
N VAL A 74 -11.83 2.35 -1.21
CA VAL A 74 -10.45 2.02 -0.85
C VAL A 74 -10.23 2.12 0.66
N ARG A 75 -10.78 3.16 1.32
CA ARG A 75 -10.75 3.28 2.79
C ARG A 75 -11.45 2.10 3.46
N SER A 76 -12.58 1.66 2.92
CA SER A 76 -13.32 0.50 3.41
C SER A 76 -12.51 -0.80 3.32
N VAL A 77 -11.80 -1.04 2.21
CA VAL A 77 -10.84 -2.15 2.09
C VAL A 77 -9.82 -2.10 3.23
N THR A 78 -9.17 -0.96 3.42
CA THR A 78 -8.09 -0.82 4.41
C THR A 78 -8.59 -1.00 5.85
N MET A 79 -9.81 -0.55 6.15
CA MET A 79 -10.46 -0.77 7.44
C MET A 79 -10.72 -2.26 7.68
N VAL A 80 -11.35 -2.94 6.72
CA VAL A 80 -11.68 -4.37 6.86
C VAL A 80 -10.41 -5.21 6.96
N MET A 81 -9.40 -4.93 6.14
CA MET A 81 -8.10 -5.62 6.20
C MET A 81 -7.37 -5.31 7.52
N GLY A 82 -7.39 -4.07 7.98
CA GLY A 82 -6.80 -3.70 9.28
C GLY A 82 -7.37 -4.51 10.46
N MET A 83 -8.63 -4.92 10.37
CA MET A 83 -9.28 -5.79 11.35
C MET A 83 -9.06 -7.28 11.07
N THR A 84 -9.38 -7.73 9.86
CA THR A 84 -9.41 -9.15 9.50
C THR A 84 -8.02 -9.76 9.37
N ASN A 85 -7.02 -8.99 8.90
CA ASN A 85 -5.64 -9.47 8.83
C ASN A 85 -5.08 -9.80 10.21
N ILE A 86 -5.41 -9.02 11.23
CA ILE A 86 -4.96 -9.31 12.60
C ILE A 86 -5.58 -10.61 13.10
N TYR A 87 -6.90 -10.75 12.97
CA TYR A 87 -7.63 -11.93 13.43
C TYR A 87 -7.18 -13.20 12.70
N TYR A 88 -7.21 -13.19 11.37
CA TYR A 88 -6.92 -14.38 10.57
C TYR A 88 -5.44 -14.75 10.56
N ARG A 89 -4.53 -13.77 10.72
CA ARG A 89 -3.11 -14.07 10.95
C ARG A 89 -2.92 -14.80 12.28
N PHE A 90 -3.59 -14.37 13.35
CA PHE A 90 -3.55 -15.07 14.63
C PHE A 90 -4.05 -16.51 14.49
N THR A 91 -5.24 -16.73 13.93
CA THR A 91 -5.82 -18.08 13.81
C THR A 91 -5.02 -18.99 12.87
N HIS A 92 -4.31 -18.43 11.88
CA HIS A 92 -3.42 -19.19 11.01
C HIS A 92 -2.15 -19.62 11.76
N LEU A 93 -1.51 -18.70 12.49
CA LEU A 93 -0.19 -18.93 13.08
C LEU A 93 -0.22 -19.68 14.42
N VAL A 94 -1.32 -19.60 15.17
CA VAL A 94 -1.43 -20.27 16.48
C VAL A 94 -1.60 -21.79 16.33
N SER A 95 -0.83 -22.56 17.09
CA SER A 95 -0.88 -24.03 17.03
C SER A 95 -2.18 -24.61 17.60
N ASN A 96 -2.86 -23.90 18.51
CA ASN A 96 -4.15 -24.33 19.04
C ASN A 96 -5.25 -24.15 17.97
N ARG A 97 -5.73 -25.27 17.43
CA ARG A 97 -6.75 -25.29 16.37
C ARG A 97 -8.16 -24.97 16.86
N GLU A 98 -8.40 -24.92 18.17
CA GLU A 98 -9.70 -24.56 18.75
C GLU A 98 -10.19 -23.20 18.25
N TYR A 99 -9.30 -22.22 18.12
CA TYR A 99 -9.63 -20.88 17.65
C TYR A 99 -10.21 -20.86 16.23
N GLY A 100 -9.84 -21.82 15.37
CA GLY A 100 -10.39 -21.93 14.01
C GLY A 100 -11.85 -22.39 13.97
N GLY A 101 -12.32 -23.06 15.02
CA GLY A 101 -13.71 -23.49 15.17
C GLY A 101 -14.63 -22.44 15.80
N LEU A 102 -14.06 -21.40 16.43
CA LEU A 102 -14.84 -20.32 17.05
C LEU A 102 -15.35 -19.34 16.00
N ARG A 103 -16.58 -18.83 16.20
CA ARG A 103 -17.12 -17.77 15.36
C ARG A 103 -16.34 -16.48 15.62
N ALA A 104 -15.80 -15.87 14.55
CA ALA A 104 -15.01 -14.64 14.67
C ALA A 104 -15.77 -13.47 15.34
N GLY A 105 -17.09 -13.37 15.14
CA GLY A 105 -17.91 -12.31 15.74
C GLY A 105 -17.62 -10.90 15.17
N LEU A 106 -16.87 -10.80 14.08
CA LEU A 106 -16.48 -9.54 13.44
C LEU A 106 -17.48 -9.16 12.33
N ARG A 107 -17.92 -7.89 12.32
CA ARG A 107 -18.85 -7.37 11.31
C ARG A 107 -18.08 -6.81 10.12
N VAL A 108 -18.38 -7.32 8.93
CA VAL A 108 -17.77 -6.90 7.66
C VAL A 108 -18.82 -6.51 6.62
N GLY A 109 -19.87 -5.80 7.04
CA GLY A 109 -21.03 -5.46 6.20
C GLY A 109 -20.67 -4.67 4.93
N VAL A 110 -19.58 -3.90 4.97
CA VAL A 110 -19.08 -3.13 3.83
C VAL A 110 -18.62 -4.01 2.66
N LEU A 111 -18.37 -5.31 2.87
CA LEU A 111 -18.03 -6.23 1.78
C LEU A 111 -19.18 -6.47 0.79
N ALA A 112 -20.43 -6.15 1.18
CA ALA A 112 -21.58 -6.28 0.29
C ALA A 112 -21.57 -5.22 -0.83
N ASP A 113 -21.16 -3.99 -0.49
CA ASP A 113 -21.00 -2.88 -1.42
C ASP A 113 -19.83 -2.02 -0.92
N PRO A 114 -18.59 -2.35 -1.31
CA PRO A 114 -17.42 -1.63 -0.88
C PRO A 114 -17.20 -0.35 -1.69
N GLY A 115 -18.10 0.09 -2.58
CA GLY A 115 -17.92 1.32 -3.35
C GLY A 115 -16.93 1.27 -4.52
N ILE A 116 -16.20 0.17 -4.69
CA ILE A 116 -15.30 -0.13 -5.81
C ILE A 116 -15.64 -1.49 -6.42
N ASP A 117 -15.21 -1.73 -7.66
CA ASP A 117 -15.42 -3.04 -8.29
C ASP A 117 -14.65 -4.16 -7.57
N LYS A 118 -15.10 -5.39 -7.79
CA LYS A 118 -14.57 -6.55 -7.08
C LYS A 118 -13.10 -6.81 -7.37
N LEU A 119 -12.60 -6.56 -8.58
CA LEU A 119 -11.18 -6.81 -8.89
C LEU A 119 -10.30 -5.79 -8.19
N THR A 120 -10.68 -4.51 -8.25
CA THR A 120 -9.97 -3.45 -7.52
C THR A 120 -9.98 -3.69 -6.01
N PHE A 121 -11.11 -4.17 -5.45
CA PHE A 121 -11.18 -4.57 -4.04
C PHE A 121 -10.15 -5.65 -3.69
N GLU A 122 -10.10 -6.75 -4.46
CA GLU A 122 -9.21 -7.88 -4.17
C GLU A 122 -7.73 -7.52 -4.35
N LEU A 123 -7.38 -6.68 -5.34
CA LEU A 123 -6.02 -6.17 -5.55
C LEU A 123 -5.58 -5.25 -4.40
N ALA A 124 -6.43 -4.33 -3.97
CA ALA A 124 -6.16 -3.46 -2.83
C ALA A 124 -6.05 -4.27 -1.52
N ALA A 125 -6.92 -5.26 -1.33
CA ALA A 125 -6.89 -6.14 -0.16
C ALA A 125 -5.63 -7.03 -0.13
N MET A 126 -5.18 -7.52 -1.29
CA MET A 126 -3.90 -8.21 -1.46
C MET A 126 -2.73 -7.32 -1.02
N ALA A 127 -2.67 -6.07 -1.52
CA ALA A 127 -1.62 -5.11 -1.18
C ALA A 127 -1.57 -4.81 0.33
N VAL A 128 -2.72 -4.51 0.95
CA VAL A 128 -2.81 -4.28 2.40
C VAL A 128 -2.45 -5.55 3.18
N SER A 129 -2.82 -6.72 2.67
CA SER A 129 -2.49 -7.99 3.31
C SER A 129 -1.01 -8.34 3.29
N ALA A 130 -0.31 -7.95 2.23
CA ALA A 130 1.14 -8.06 2.14
C ALA A 130 1.82 -7.13 3.16
N ILE A 131 1.42 -5.86 3.25
CA ILE A 131 1.94 -4.91 4.25
C ILE A 131 1.69 -5.41 5.68
N ASN A 132 0.49 -5.93 5.95
CA ASN A 132 0.13 -6.47 7.25
C ASN A 132 0.70 -7.87 7.52
N GLY A 133 1.29 -8.55 6.55
CA GLY A 133 1.87 -9.89 6.71
C GLY A 133 0.86 -10.98 7.10
N CYS A 134 -0.35 -11.00 6.53
CA CYS A 134 -1.33 -12.07 6.75
C CYS A 134 -1.29 -13.09 5.60
N GLY A 135 -0.57 -14.21 5.77
CA GLY A 135 -0.48 -15.27 4.76
C GLY A 135 -1.84 -15.84 4.35
N LEU A 136 -2.72 -16.10 5.33
CA LEU A 136 -4.06 -16.65 5.04
C LEU A 136 -4.91 -15.71 4.17
N CYS A 137 -4.79 -14.40 4.44
CA CYS A 137 -5.53 -13.39 3.72
C CYS A 137 -5.00 -13.25 2.28
N MET A 138 -3.67 -13.27 2.11
CA MET A 138 -3.05 -13.26 0.78
C MET A 138 -3.52 -14.46 -0.05
N ASP A 139 -3.48 -15.67 0.50
CA ASP A 139 -3.98 -16.88 -0.21
C ASP A 139 -5.47 -16.76 -0.58
N SER A 140 -6.29 -16.20 0.33
CA SER A 140 -7.71 -15.99 0.08
C SER A 140 -7.98 -15.00 -1.05
N HIS A 141 -7.29 -13.86 -1.07
CA HIS A 141 -7.45 -12.84 -2.12
C HIS A 141 -6.86 -13.29 -3.45
N GLU A 142 -5.72 -14.00 -3.43
CA GLU A 142 -5.11 -14.60 -4.62
C GLU A 142 -6.09 -15.53 -5.30
N LYS A 143 -6.69 -16.46 -4.56
CA LYS A 143 -7.65 -17.42 -5.10
C LYS A 143 -8.79 -16.73 -5.85
N VAL A 144 -9.39 -15.70 -5.25
CA VAL A 144 -10.50 -14.95 -5.87
C VAL A 144 -10.04 -14.22 -7.14
N LEU A 145 -8.83 -13.66 -7.14
CA LEU A 145 -8.23 -13.01 -8.32
C LEU A 145 -8.02 -14.03 -9.45
N ARG A 146 -7.51 -15.23 -9.12
CA ARG A 146 -7.30 -16.31 -10.11
C ARG A 146 -8.59 -16.85 -10.69
N GLU A 147 -9.62 -17.05 -9.86
CA GLU A 147 -10.95 -17.48 -10.30
C GLU A 147 -11.57 -16.50 -11.30
N ARG A 148 -11.15 -15.23 -11.27
CA ARG A 148 -11.59 -14.17 -12.20
C ARG A 148 -10.58 -13.91 -13.33
N ALA A 149 -9.66 -14.85 -13.56
CA ALA A 149 -8.66 -14.81 -14.61
C ALA A 149 -7.68 -13.61 -14.55
N VAL A 150 -7.51 -12.99 -13.37
CA VAL A 150 -6.45 -11.99 -13.18
C VAL A 150 -5.09 -12.67 -13.31
N GLY A 151 -4.20 -12.10 -14.13
CA GLY A 151 -2.85 -12.63 -14.38
C GLY A 151 -1.92 -12.52 -13.16
N ALA A 152 -0.87 -13.35 -13.11
CA ALA A 152 0.05 -13.35 -11.97
C ALA A 152 0.85 -12.04 -11.91
N GLU A 153 1.11 -11.47 -13.08
CA GLU A 153 1.75 -10.16 -13.25
C GLU A 153 0.94 -9.04 -12.58
N ALA A 154 -0.39 -9.03 -12.72
CA ALA A 154 -1.25 -8.03 -12.08
C ALA A 154 -1.18 -8.11 -10.54
N VAL A 155 -1.22 -9.34 -10.00
CA VAL A 155 -1.06 -9.57 -8.55
C VAL A 155 0.32 -9.10 -8.08
N GLN A 156 1.37 -9.44 -8.82
CA GLN A 156 2.72 -9.00 -8.52
C GLN A 156 2.86 -7.47 -8.59
N SER A 157 2.26 -6.82 -9.59
CA SER A 157 2.22 -5.36 -9.73
C SER A 157 1.58 -4.71 -8.49
N ALA A 158 0.47 -5.25 -8.00
CA ALA A 158 -0.17 -4.74 -6.78
C ALA A 158 0.74 -4.85 -5.54
N VAL A 159 1.44 -5.98 -5.38
CA VAL A 159 2.39 -6.18 -4.28
C VAL A 159 3.65 -5.31 -4.44
N ARG A 160 4.12 -5.06 -5.67
CA ARG A 160 5.23 -4.13 -5.95
C ARG A 160 4.88 -2.70 -5.56
N ILE A 161 3.67 -2.22 -5.90
CA ILE A 161 3.17 -0.92 -5.44
C ILE A 161 3.18 -0.88 -3.90
N ALA A 162 2.64 -1.90 -3.25
CA ALA A 162 2.59 -1.99 -1.79
C ALA A 162 3.98 -1.90 -1.14
N ALA A 163 4.96 -2.63 -1.68
CA ALA A 163 6.33 -2.64 -1.19
C ALA A 163 7.00 -1.26 -1.31
N VAL A 164 6.86 -0.60 -2.47
CA VAL A 164 7.45 0.73 -2.71
C VAL A 164 6.80 1.79 -1.81
N VAL A 165 5.47 1.82 -1.73
CA VAL A 165 4.74 2.78 -0.90
C VAL A 165 5.06 2.59 0.58
N ASN A 166 5.16 1.34 1.06
CA ASN A 166 5.57 1.05 2.43
C ASN A 166 7.01 1.51 2.70
N ALA A 167 7.95 1.26 1.79
CA ALA A 167 9.34 1.70 1.94
C ALA A 167 9.47 3.24 1.95
N LEU A 168 8.67 3.94 1.13
CA LEU A 168 8.58 5.40 1.16
C LEU A 168 8.11 5.90 2.52
N ALA A 169 7.02 5.34 3.06
CA ALA A 169 6.50 5.70 4.37
C ALA A 169 7.56 5.54 5.47
N VAL A 170 8.22 4.37 5.52
CA VAL A 170 9.27 4.08 6.51
C VAL A 170 10.44 5.06 6.40
N THR A 171 10.86 5.37 5.17
CA THR A 171 11.99 6.28 4.92
C THR A 171 11.67 7.72 5.31
N LEU A 172 10.47 8.19 4.98
CA LEU A 172 10.03 9.56 5.25
C LEU A 172 9.72 9.81 6.73
N GLU A 173 9.40 8.76 7.49
CA GLU A 173 9.21 8.81 8.94
C GLU A 173 10.55 8.99 9.68
N GLN A 174 11.67 8.64 9.07
CA GLN A 174 12.97 8.78 9.72
C GLN A 174 13.33 10.27 9.90
N PRO A 175 13.98 10.64 11.02
CA PRO A 175 14.52 11.97 11.17
C PRO A 175 15.41 12.29 9.97
N ARG A 176 15.23 13.46 9.38
CA ARG A 176 16.20 13.96 8.41
C ARG A 176 17.52 14.09 9.14
N ASP A 177 18.58 13.47 8.63
CA ASP A 177 19.92 13.67 9.18
C ASP A 177 20.14 15.18 9.34
N ALA A 178 20.38 15.63 10.56
CA ALA A 178 20.66 17.02 10.88
C ALA A 178 22.03 17.50 10.31
N GLY A 179 22.53 16.86 9.26
CA GLY A 179 23.93 16.90 8.86
C GLY A 179 24.20 16.86 7.34
N ALA A 180 23.22 17.09 6.48
CA ALA A 180 23.46 17.27 5.04
C ALA A 180 22.99 18.65 4.56
N GLY A 181 23.51 19.71 5.19
CA GLY A 181 23.56 21.03 4.56
C GLY A 181 24.72 21.10 3.56
N PRO A 182 24.65 21.96 2.53
CA PRO A 182 25.77 22.13 1.62
C PRO A 182 26.90 22.88 2.35
N GLY A 183 28.11 22.32 2.36
CA GLY A 183 29.31 23.04 2.79
C GLY A 183 30.07 22.41 3.95
N ARG A 184 30.90 21.41 3.63
CA ARG A 184 32.12 21.11 4.37
C ARG A 184 33.27 20.80 3.40
N ALA A 185 33.54 21.75 2.51
CA ALA A 185 34.73 21.73 1.66
C ALA A 185 35.58 23.02 1.74
N GLU A 186 35.22 23.97 2.61
CA GLU A 186 36.10 25.09 2.97
C GLU A 186 36.33 25.04 4.48
N LEU A 187 37.60 24.87 4.86
CA LEU A 187 38.23 24.97 6.19
C LEU A 187 39.31 23.88 6.43
N ALA A 188 39.94 23.37 5.37
CA ALA A 188 41.26 22.74 5.45
C ALA A 188 42.35 23.65 4.85
N GLY A 189 42.23 24.95 5.09
CA GLY A 189 43.17 25.97 4.61
C GLY A 189 43.19 27.17 5.53
N ALA A 190 43.72 27.01 6.76
CA ALA A 190 44.37 28.04 7.57
C ALA A 190 44.67 27.50 8.98
N ALA A 191 45.94 27.16 9.20
CA ALA A 191 46.74 27.24 10.44
C ALA A 191 47.71 26.06 10.52
#